data_AF-A0A383CIV2-F1
#
_entry.id   AF-A0A383CIV2-F1
#
_cell.length_a   1.000
_cell.length_b   1.000
_cell.length_c   1.000
_cell.angle_alpha   90.00
_cell.angle_beta   90.00
_cell.angle_gamma   90.00
#
_symmetry.space_group_name_H-M   'P 1'
#
loop_
_entity.id
_entity.type
_entity.pdbx_description
1 polymer ?
#
loop_
_entity_poly.entity_id
_entity_poly.type
_entity_poly.pdbx_seq_one_letter_code
_entity_poly.pdbx_strand_id
1 'polypeptide(L)'
;LGAFLSGGLDSSSIVAGMCHSQPSETHQTFSMGFREESFSELEMAKRVARHLKVIHKDQMVLPNLVENLSEIAYFADEPFADTSIIPMYYLAEFSRKHVTVCLSGDGADEILGGYETYLADKICRYTGFLSTAQKDLIRGLIKKFLSTTFNKVGFDYKVRKFFEGHSPDLDRAHASWRVIFSEPEKKALLCPEVFSGWSQRDPQDNFLKLAREVQECHYLDRAMYMDIKTWLPDDILAKV
;
A
#
# COMPACT_ATOMS: atom_id res chain seq x y z
N LEU A 1 -9.44 -24.43 -4.41
CA LEU A 1 -8.28 -23.53 -4.28
C LEU A 1 -8.25 -22.63 -5.51
N GLY A 2 -8.03 -21.34 -5.33
CA GLY A 2 -7.77 -20.37 -6.39
C GLY A 2 -6.66 -19.42 -5.98
N ALA A 3 -6.47 -18.33 -6.73
CA ALA A 3 -5.53 -17.26 -6.36
C ALA A 3 -6.02 -15.89 -6.84
N PHE A 4 -5.63 -14.85 -6.10
CA PHE A 4 -5.79 -13.47 -6.57
C PHE A 4 -4.68 -13.11 -7.55
N LEU A 5 -5.02 -12.41 -8.63
CA LEU A 5 -4.08 -12.04 -9.68
C LEU A 5 -4.22 -10.56 -10.02
N SER A 6 -3.22 -9.75 -9.69
CA SER A 6 -3.15 -8.33 -10.09
C SER A 6 -2.37 -8.15 -11.40
N GLY A 7 -1.57 -9.13 -11.79
CA GLY A 7 -0.58 -9.00 -12.86
C GLY A 7 0.74 -8.40 -12.39
N GLY A 8 0.84 -7.97 -11.12
CA GLY A 8 2.10 -7.67 -10.46
C GLY A 8 2.99 -8.90 -10.31
N LEU A 9 4.27 -8.69 -9.98
CA LEU A 9 5.26 -9.76 -9.90
C LEU A 9 4.89 -10.82 -8.85
N ASP A 10 4.36 -10.39 -7.70
CA ASP A 10 4.13 -11.26 -6.55
C ASP A 10 2.98 -12.24 -6.79
N SER A 11 1.81 -11.71 -7.14
CA SER A 11 0.65 -12.54 -7.48
C SER A 11 0.90 -13.43 -8.70
N SER A 12 1.63 -12.93 -9.70
CA SER A 12 2.03 -13.73 -10.87
C SER A 12 2.97 -14.89 -10.49
N SER A 13 3.87 -14.66 -9.52
CA SER A 13 4.81 -15.67 -9.04
C SER A 13 4.09 -16.79 -8.27
N ILE A 14 3.10 -16.44 -7.45
CA ILE A 14 2.23 -17.42 -6.77
C ILE A 14 1.49 -18.30 -7.80
N VAL A 15 0.83 -17.69 -8.79
CA VAL A 15 0.10 -18.44 -9.82
C VAL A 15 1.05 -19.30 -10.65
N ALA A 16 2.24 -18.80 -11.01
CA ALA A 16 3.25 -19.60 -11.70
C ALA A 16 3.71 -20.81 -10.87
N GLY A 17 3.89 -20.64 -9.56
CA GLY A 17 4.20 -21.74 -8.64
C GLY A 17 3.08 -22.79 -8.54
N MET A 18 1.81 -22.35 -8.56
CA MET A 18 0.66 -23.24 -8.65
C MET A 18 0.68 -24.06 -9.94
N CYS A 19 0.91 -23.41 -11.10
CA CYS A 19 1.00 -24.06 -12.41
C CYS A 19 2.21 -25.01 -12.51
N HIS A 20 3.29 -24.74 -11.78
CA HIS A 20 4.41 -25.68 -11.69
C HIS A 20 4.04 -26.95 -10.93
N SER A 21 3.15 -26.84 -9.95
CA SER A 21 2.76 -27.95 -9.07
C SER A 21 1.61 -28.79 -9.64
N GLN A 22 0.71 -28.19 -10.43
CA GLN A 22 -0.46 -28.85 -11.03
C GLN A 22 -0.81 -28.22 -12.39
N PRO A 23 -1.50 -28.94 -13.29
CA PRO A 23 -1.86 -28.43 -14.62
C PRO A 23 -2.59 -27.09 -14.57
N SER A 24 -2.23 -26.16 -15.47
CA SER A 24 -2.76 -24.79 -15.45
C SER A 24 -4.29 -24.72 -15.48
N GLU A 25 -4.95 -25.64 -16.18
CA GLU A 25 -6.39 -25.64 -16.36
C GLU A 25 -7.16 -25.99 -15.07
N THR A 26 -6.49 -26.49 -14.03
CA THR A 26 -7.12 -26.75 -12.72
C THR A 26 -7.17 -25.50 -11.84
N HIS A 27 -6.40 -24.47 -12.17
CA HIS A 27 -6.28 -23.25 -11.37
C HIS A 27 -7.27 -22.19 -11.81
N GLN A 28 -8.02 -21.66 -10.84
CA GLN A 28 -8.87 -20.49 -11.02
C GLN A 28 -8.21 -19.25 -10.42
N THR A 29 -8.13 -18.17 -11.20
CA THR A 29 -7.58 -16.89 -10.77
C THR A 29 -8.63 -15.79 -10.84
N PHE A 30 -8.55 -14.85 -9.91
CA PHE A 30 -9.56 -13.81 -9.72
C PHE A 30 -8.94 -12.41 -9.71
N SER A 31 -9.60 -11.47 -10.36
CA SER A 31 -9.24 -10.05 -10.35
C SER A 31 -10.48 -9.18 -10.23
N MET A 32 -10.33 -8.03 -9.59
CA MET A 32 -11.37 -7.02 -9.47
C MET A 32 -10.88 -5.70 -10.06
N GLY A 33 -11.71 -5.08 -10.89
CA GLY A 33 -11.49 -3.73 -11.41
C GLY A 33 -12.51 -2.75 -10.87
N PHE A 34 -12.14 -1.48 -10.84
CA PHE A 34 -12.99 -0.36 -10.45
C PHE A 34 -13.17 0.58 -11.64
N ARG A 35 -14.32 1.26 -11.71
CA ARG A 35 -14.73 2.05 -12.88
C ARG A 35 -13.78 3.21 -13.21
N GLU A 36 -13.00 3.68 -12.24
CA GLU A 36 -11.91 4.62 -12.52
C GLU A 36 -10.82 3.92 -13.36
N GLU A 37 -10.82 4.14 -14.69
CA GLU A 37 -9.92 3.50 -15.67
C GLU A 37 -8.43 3.60 -15.32
N SER A 38 -8.02 4.65 -14.60
CA SER A 38 -6.64 4.84 -14.13
C SER A 38 -6.18 3.83 -13.06
N PHE A 39 -7.08 2.97 -12.56
CA PHE A 39 -6.83 1.97 -11.52
C PHE A 39 -6.97 0.52 -11.99
N SER A 40 -7.33 0.26 -13.25
CA SER A 40 -7.66 -1.11 -13.68
C SER A 40 -6.41 -1.94 -14.00
N GLU A 41 -6.05 -2.82 -13.07
CA GLU A 41 -5.00 -3.84 -13.24
C GLU A 41 -5.45 -5.06 -14.08
N LEU A 42 -6.73 -5.09 -14.46
CA LEU A 42 -7.38 -6.22 -15.12
C LEU A 42 -6.68 -6.64 -16.42
N GLU A 43 -6.24 -5.69 -17.24
CA GLU A 43 -5.57 -6.03 -18.51
C GLU A 43 -4.21 -6.70 -18.29
N MET A 44 -3.49 -6.32 -17.22
CA MET A 44 -2.23 -6.99 -16.86
C MET A 44 -2.51 -8.40 -16.34
N ALA A 45 -3.49 -8.55 -15.44
CA ALA A 45 -3.92 -9.84 -14.93
C ALA A 45 -4.36 -10.80 -16.05
N LYS A 46 -5.19 -10.34 -17.00
CA LYS A 46 -5.60 -11.12 -18.18
C LYS A 46 -4.41 -11.56 -19.03
N ARG A 47 -3.41 -10.70 -19.21
CA ARG A 47 -2.20 -11.05 -19.96
C ARG A 47 -1.42 -12.17 -19.27
N VAL A 48 -1.22 -12.07 -17.96
CA VAL A 48 -0.55 -13.11 -17.18
C VAL A 48 -1.35 -14.41 -17.20
N ALA A 49 -2.66 -14.34 -17.02
CA ALA A 49 -3.50 -15.54 -17.03
C ALA A 49 -3.49 -16.25 -18.38
N ARG A 50 -3.54 -15.51 -19.50
CA ARG A 50 -3.37 -16.07 -20.85
C ARG A 50 -2.00 -16.72 -21.03
N HIS A 51 -0.95 -16.09 -20.51
CA HIS A 51 0.40 -16.63 -20.59
C HIS A 51 0.54 -17.95 -19.82
N LEU A 52 -0.01 -18.01 -18.60
CA LEU A 52 0.02 -19.18 -17.72
C LEU A 52 -1.06 -20.22 -18.05
N LYS A 53 -1.99 -19.91 -18.97
CA LYS A 53 -3.12 -20.76 -19.40
C LYS A 53 -4.04 -21.20 -18.26
N VAL A 54 -4.26 -20.33 -17.28
CA VAL A 54 -5.16 -20.58 -16.14
C VAL A 54 -6.58 -20.13 -16.46
N ILE A 55 -7.57 -20.64 -15.71
CA ILE A 55 -8.95 -20.18 -15.80
C ILE A 55 -9.05 -18.83 -15.08
N HIS A 56 -9.12 -17.75 -15.84
CA HIS A 56 -9.22 -16.40 -15.29
C HIS A 56 -10.66 -15.92 -15.20
N LYS A 57 -11.00 -15.26 -14.08
CA LYS A 57 -12.28 -14.57 -13.91
C LYS A 57 -11.99 -13.18 -13.39
N ASP A 58 -12.44 -12.17 -14.13
CA ASP A 58 -12.41 -10.79 -13.70
C ASP A 58 -13.82 -10.22 -13.60
N GLN A 59 -13.97 -9.24 -12.72
CA GLN A 59 -15.21 -8.49 -12.56
C GLN A 59 -14.90 -7.01 -12.42
N MET A 60 -15.74 -6.16 -13.01
CA MET A 60 -15.75 -4.73 -12.76
C MET A 60 -16.81 -4.44 -11.69
N VAL A 61 -16.46 -3.68 -10.65
CA VAL A 61 -17.40 -3.28 -9.61
C VAL A 61 -17.46 -1.76 -9.50
N LEU A 62 -18.66 -1.25 -9.24
CA LEU A 62 -18.87 0.10 -8.77
C LEU A 62 -19.14 0.01 -7.26
N PRO A 63 -18.21 0.43 -6.40
CA PRO A 63 -18.39 0.33 -4.95
C PRO A 63 -19.59 1.14 -4.49
N ASN A 64 -20.49 0.53 -3.72
CA ASN A 64 -21.50 1.26 -2.96
C ASN A 64 -21.00 1.48 -1.54
N LEU A 65 -20.04 2.39 -1.39
CA LEU A 65 -19.36 2.62 -0.11
C LEU A 65 -20.31 2.98 1.04
N VAL A 66 -21.39 3.72 0.77
CA VAL A 66 -22.33 4.14 1.81
C VAL A 66 -23.02 2.94 2.47
N GLU A 67 -23.36 1.93 1.68
CA GLU A 67 -24.04 0.73 2.18
C GLU A 67 -23.05 -0.31 2.72
N ASN A 68 -21.94 -0.54 2.01
CA ASN A 68 -21.00 -1.60 2.37
C ASN A 68 -20.05 -1.24 3.51
N LEU A 69 -19.84 0.04 3.83
CA LEU A 69 -18.84 0.42 4.84
C LEU A 69 -19.12 -0.19 6.22
N SER A 70 -20.38 -0.26 6.64
CA SER A 70 -20.75 -0.86 7.94
C SER A 70 -20.46 -2.36 7.97
N GLU A 71 -20.65 -3.05 6.85
CA GLU A 71 -20.38 -4.47 6.72
C GLU A 71 -18.88 -4.77 6.59
N ILE A 72 -18.15 -3.96 5.83
CA ILE A 72 -16.68 -4.04 5.75
C ILE A 72 -16.07 -3.85 7.14
N ALA A 73 -16.53 -2.83 7.89
CA ALA A 73 -16.07 -2.60 9.26
C ALA A 73 -16.46 -3.75 10.20
N TYR A 74 -17.62 -4.39 10.01
CA TYR A 74 -18.01 -5.57 10.77
C TYR A 74 -17.06 -6.75 10.50
N PHE A 75 -16.67 -7.01 9.24
CA PHE A 75 -15.74 -8.09 8.91
C PHE A 75 -14.29 -7.80 9.30
N ALA A 76 -13.91 -6.54 9.41
CA ALA A 76 -12.59 -6.12 9.87
C ALA A 76 -12.45 -6.20 11.40
N ASP A 77 -13.52 -6.47 12.15
CA ASP A 77 -13.62 -6.43 13.62
C ASP A 77 -13.32 -5.07 14.28
N GLU A 78 -12.71 -4.13 13.56
CA GLU A 78 -12.43 -2.76 14.00
C GLU A 78 -12.38 -1.77 12.83
N PRO A 79 -12.41 -0.44 13.10
CA PRO A 79 -12.16 0.57 12.07
C PRO A 79 -10.76 0.40 11.46
N PHE A 80 -10.70 -0.14 10.25
CA PHE A 80 -9.46 -0.42 9.54
C PHE A 80 -9.17 0.64 8.47
N ALA A 81 -8.01 1.29 8.56
CA ALA A 81 -7.68 2.49 7.79
C ALA A 81 -6.84 2.22 6.52
N ASP A 82 -6.99 1.04 5.91
CA ASP A 82 -6.37 0.71 4.62
C ASP A 82 -7.38 0.87 3.48
N THR A 83 -7.02 1.68 2.48
CA THR A 83 -7.83 1.85 1.26
C THR A 83 -8.05 0.57 0.47
N SER A 84 -7.17 -0.44 0.62
CA SER A 84 -7.27 -1.68 -0.15
C SER A 84 -8.27 -2.69 0.42
N ILE A 85 -8.79 -2.48 1.63
CA ILE A 85 -9.82 -3.35 2.22
C ILE A 85 -11.10 -3.38 1.40
N ILE A 86 -11.47 -2.25 0.78
CA ILE A 86 -12.66 -2.14 -0.07
C ILE A 86 -12.50 -3.05 -1.30
N PRO A 87 -11.43 -2.94 -2.10
CA PRO A 87 -11.16 -3.89 -3.16
C PRO A 87 -11.12 -5.35 -2.72
N MET A 88 -10.49 -5.61 -1.58
CA MET A 88 -10.35 -6.96 -1.04
C MET A 88 -11.71 -7.57 -0.67
N TYR A 89 -12.60 -6.80 -0.04
CA TYR A 89 -13.97 -7.25 0.28
C TYR A 89 -14.73 -7.70 -0.98
N TYR A 90 -14.74 -6.89 -2.05
CA TYR A 90 -15.44 -7.27 -3.29
C TYR A 90 -14.76 -8.44 -4.00
N LEU A 91 -13.42 -8.50 -3.97
CA LEU A 91 -12.66 -9.62 -4.56
C LEU A 91 -12.91 -10.94 -3.81
N ALA A 92 -13.00 -10.89 -2.48
CA ALA A 92 -13.37 -12.02 -1.65
C ALA A 92 -14.81 -12.47 -1.93
N GLU A 93 -15.77 -11.54 -1.97
CA GLU A 93 -17.17 -11.83 -2.31
C GLU A 93 -17.29 -12.50 -3.70
N PHE A 94 -16.54 -11.98 -4.68
CA PHE A 94 -16.52 -12.52 -6.04
C PHE A 94 -15.91 -13.93 -6.09
N SER A 95 -14.72 -14.12 -5.54
CA SER A 95 -14.01 -15.40 -5.58
C SER A 95 -14.74 -16.50 -4.81
N ARG A 96 -15.46 -16.15 -3.72
CA ARG A 96 -16.24 -17.09 -2.91
C ARG A 96 -17.35 -17.80 -3.67
N LYS A 97 -17.85 -17.21 -4.76
CA LYS A 97 -18.83 -17.82 -5.67
C LYS A 97 -18.26 -19.03 -6.44
N HIS A 98 -16.93 -19.24 -6.38
CA HIS A 98 -16.23 -20.23 -7.20
C HIS A 98 -15.29 -21.13 -6.41
N VAL A 99 -14.60 -20.60 -5.39
CA VAL A 99 -13.64 -21.34 -4.58
C VAL A 99 -13.79 -20.98 -3.11
N THR A 100 -13.30 -21.87 -2.24
CA THR A 100 -13.35 -21.66 -0.79
C THR A 100 -12.09 -21.06 -0.21
N VAL A 101 -10.97 -21.14 -0.93
CA VAL A 101 -9.63 -20.71 -0.50
C VAL A 101 -8.94 -20.07 -1.69
N CYS A 102 -8.32 -18.91 -1.50
CA CYS A 102 -7.49 -18.20 -2.46
C CYS A 102 -6.08 -17.98 -1.88
N LEU A 103 -5.05 -18.16 -2.71
CA LEU A 103 -3.69 -17.72 -2.39
C LEU A 103 -3.52 -16.24 -2.79
N SER A 104 -2.79 -15.48 -1.97
CA SER A 104 -2.40 -14.09 -2.24
C SER A 104 -0.88 -13.97 -2.40
N GLY A 105 -0.45 -12.91 -3.07
CA GLY A 105 0.96 -12.48 -3.13
C GLY A 105 1.35 -11.47 -2.05
N ASP A 106 0.44 -11.16 -1.12
CA ASP A 106 0.68 -10.22 -0.03
C ASP A 106 1.86 -10.65 0.86
N GLY A 107 2.63 -9.66 1.34
CA GLY A 107 3.83 -9.85 2.15
C GLY A 107 5.14 -9.93 1.37
N ALA A 108 5.08 -10.03 0.03
CA ALA A 108 6.27 -10.09 -0.81
C ALA A 108 7.10 -8.79 -0.75
N ASP A 109 6.44 -7.62 -0.74
CA ASP A 109 7.11 -6.32 -0.71
C ASP A 109 7.92 -6.10 0.58
N GLU A 110 7.43 -6.58 1.73
CA GLU A 110 8.12 -6.49 3.02
C GLU A 110 9.32 -7.42 3.09
N ILE A 111 9.20 -8.62 2.53
CA ILE A 111 10.29 -9.60 2.52
C ILE A 111 11.38 -9.22 1.53
N LEU A 112 11.01 -8.66 0.37
CA LEU A 112 11.91 -8.42 -0.76
C LEU A 112 12.29 -6.95 -0.96
N GLY A 113 11.72 -6.03 -0.19
CA GLY A 113 12.01 -4.59 -0.31
C GLY A 113 11.36 -3.95 -1.54
N GLY A 114 10.12 -4.34 -1.86
CA GLY A 114 9.44 -3.97 -3.11
C GLY A 114 8.79 -2.59 -3.15
N TYR A 115 8.62 -1.93 -2.00
CA TYR A 115 7.96 -0.63 -1.93
C TYR A 115 8.78 0.54 -2.51
N GLU A 116 8.09 1.48 -3.15
CA GLU A 116 8.68 2.75 -3.60
C GLU A 116 9.17 3.64 -2.44
N THR A 117 8.67 3.40 -1.22
CA THR A 117 9.11 4.09 0.00
C THR A 117 10.60 3.86 0.27
N TYR A 118 11.12 2.67 -0.04
CA TYR A 118 12.56 2.38 0.08
C TYR A 118 13.41 3.17 -0.93
N LEU A 119 12.86 3.47 -2.11
CA LEU A 119 13.50 4.40 -3.05
C LEU A 119 13.48 5.84 -2.51
N ALA A 120 12.38 6.25 -1.87
CA ALA A 120 12.31 7.54 -1.18
C ALA A 120 13.36 7.63 -0.06
N ASP A 121 13.56 6.58 0.74
CA ASP A 121 14.61 6.56 1.78
C ASP A 121 16.00 6.75 1.18
N LYS A 122 16.28 6.05 0.08
CA LYS A 122 17.55 6.20 -0.64
C LYS A 122 17.78 7.64 -1.09
N ILE A 123 16.77 8.30 -1.65
CA ILE A 123 16.86 9.71 -2.06
C ILE A 123 16.98 10.63 -0.84
N CYS A 124 16.24 10.36 0.23
CA CYS A 124 16.26 11.12 1.48
C CYS A 124 17.65 11.10 2.12
N ARG A 125 18.33 9.95 2.10
CA ARG A 125 19.71 9.80 2.57
C ARG A 125 20.70 10.75 1.90
N TYR A 126 20.52 11.05 0.61
CA TYR A 126 21.37 11.99 -0.12
C TYR A 126 20.87 13.44 -0.06
N THR A 127 19.72 13.70 0.56
CA THR A 127 19.11 15.03 0.62
C THR A 127 18.81 15.48 2.04
N GLY A 128 19.18 14.69 3.06
CA GLY A 128 18.97 14.97 4.48
C GLY A 128 19.56 16.30 4.97
N PHE A 129 20.59 16.80 4.28
CA PHE A 129 21.26 18.07 4.59
C PHE A 129 20.53 19.31 4.06
N LEU A 130 19.48 19.16 3.24
CA LEU A 130 18.78 20.30 2.67
C LEU A 130 18.03 21.08 3.76
N SER A 131 18.19 22.40 3.76
CA SER A 131 17.44 23.30 4.65
C SER A 131 15.99 23.45 4.21
N THR A 132 15.11 23.88 5.12
CA THR A 132 13.69 24.14 4.80
C THR A 132 13.53 25.09 3.62
N ALA A 133 14.33 26.16 3.56
CA ALA A 133 14.29 27.12 2.45
C ALA A 133 14.66 26.48 1.10
N GLN A 134 15.63 25.56 1.07
CA GLN A 134 15.99 24.83 -0.13
C GLN A 134 14.87 23.88 -0.57
N LYS A 135 14.25 23.18 0.39
CA LYS A 135 13.10 22.30 0.12
C LYS A 135 11.92 23.09 -0.45
N ASP A 136 11.62 24.26 0.11
CA ASP A 136 10.53 25.12 -0.34
C ASP A 136 10.77 25.66 -1.76
N LEU A 137 12.02 26.04 -2.07
CA LEU A 137 12.42 26.45 -3.41
C LEU A 137 12.23 25.30 -4.42
N ILE A 138 12.72 24.10 -4.11
CA ILE A 138 12.58 22.93 -4.98
C ILE A 138 11.10 22.59 -5.19
N ARG A 139 10.29 22.61 -4.12
CA ARG A 139 8.84 22.38 -4.20
C ARG A 139 8.16 23.41 -5.11
N GLY A 140 8.53 24.69 -4.99
CA GLY A 140 8.02 25.77 -5.84
C GLY A 140 8.39 25.60 -7.31
N LEU A 141 9.63 25.20 -7.59
CA LEU A 141 10.10 24.91 -8.95
C LEU A 141 9.36 23.72 -9.56
N ILE A 142 9.21 22.62 -8.80
CA ILE A 142 8.48 21.43 -9.25
C ILE A 142 7.03 21.80 -9.59
N LYS A 143 6.34 22.53 -8.70
CA LYS A 143 4.95 22.96 -8.96
C LYS A 143 4.83 23.86 -10.20
N LYS A 144 5.86 24.64 -10.52
CA LYS A 144 5.88 25.54 -11.67
C LYS A 144 6.18 24.81 -12.99
N PHE A 145 7.02 23.80 -12.96
CA PHE A 145 7.54 23.13 -14.17
C PHE A 145 6.92 21.76 -14.47
N LEU A 146 6.31 21.10 -13.48
CA LEU A 146 5.65 19.81 -13.67
C LEU A 146 4.14 20.00 -13.73
N SER A 147 3.55 19.63 -14.87
CA SER A 147 2.10 19.54 -15.04
C SER A 147 1.54 18.41 -14.17
N THR A 148 0.44 18.67 -13.46
CA THR A 148 -0.36 17.66 -12.74
C THR A 148 -0.66 16.51 -13.69
N THR A 149 -0.09 15.33 -13.40
CA THR A 149 -0.29 14.15 -14.24
C THR A 149 -1.36 13.29 -13.59
N PHE A 150 -2.46 13.00 -14.30
CA PHE A 150 -3.59 12.21 -13.79
C PHE A 150 -3.30 10.68 -13.74
N ASN A 151 -2.06 10.28 -13.50
CA ASN A 151 -1.69 8.87 -13.34
C ASN A 151 -1.82 8.44 -11.87
N LYS A 152 -1.98 7.12 -11.65
CA LYS A 152 -2.01 6.45 -10.34
C LYS A 152 -0.84 6.94 -9.49
N VAL A 153 -1.15 7.74 -8.46
CA VAL A 153 -0.17 8.47 -7.65
C VAL A 153 0.76 9.33 -8.52
N GLY A 154 0.23 10.44 -9.03
CA GLY A 154 0.95 11.38 -9.89
C GLY A 154 2.30 11.78 -9.31
N PHE A 155 3.28 12.03 -10.19
CA PHE A 155 4.62 12.42 -9.76
C PHE A 155 4.60 13.66 -8.85
N ASP A 156 3.64 14.57 -9.06
CA ASP A 156 3.40 15.72 -8.20
C ASP A 156 3.02 15.31 -6.76
N TYR A 157 2.18 14.28 -6.61
CA TYR A 157 1.83 13.72 -5.30
C TYR A 157 3.06 13.11 -4.65
N LYS A 158 3.84 12.29 -5.37
CA LYS A 158 5.05 11.65 -4.83
C LYS A 158 6.06 12.68 -4.35
N VAL A 159 6.30 13.73 -5.14
CA VAL A 159 7.17 14.83 -4.75
C VAL A 159 6.64 15.56 -3.52
N ARG A 160 5.34 15.89 -3.50
CA ARG A 160 4.74 16.58 -2.35
C ARG A 160 4.89 15.75 -1.08
N LYS A 161 4.52 14.47 -1.13
CA LYS A 161 4.68 13.54 0.00
C LYS A 161 6.13 13.36 0.42
N PHE A 162 7.05 13.25 -0.54
CA PHE A 162 8.48 13.18 -0.26
C PHE A 162 8.97 14.39 0.53
N PHE A 163 8.58 15.61 0.16
CA PHE A 163 8.99 16.81 0.90
C PHE A 163 8.20 17.07 2.18
N GLU A 164 6.99 16.53 2.32
CA GLU A 164 6.20 16.55 3.57
C GLU A 164 6.81 15.64 4.63
N GLY A 165 7.24 14.43 4.24
CA GLY A 165 7.87 13.46 5.14
C GLY A 165 9.40 13.58 5.27
N HIS A 166 10.03 14.48 4.51
CA HIS A 166 11.50 14.61 4.49
C HIS A 166 12.06 15.00 5.85
N SER A 167 12.98 14.19 6.37
CA SER A 167 13.61 14.37 7.67
C SER A 167 15.11 14.05 7.60
N PRO A 168 15.96 14.74 8.39
CA PRO A 168 17.38 14.35 8.55
C PRO A 168 17.51 13.00 9.26
N ASP A 169 16.55 12.64 10.11
CA ASP A 169 16.39 11.30 10.66
C ASP A 169 15.66 10.43 9.63
N LEU A 170 16.36 9.43 9.09
CA LEU A 170 15.85 8.55 8.03
C LEU A 170 14.75 7.61 8.52
N ASP A 171 14.81 7.17 9.77
CA ASP A 171 13.80 6.23 10.29
C ASP A 171 12.47 6.99 10.46
N ARG A 172 12.53 8.26 10.86
CA ARG A 172 11.39 9.18 10.86
C ARG A 172 10.89 9.51 9.45
N ALA A 173 11.80 9.68 8.49
CA ALA A 173 11.41 9.93 7.10
C ALA A 173 10.62 8.73 6.54
N HIS A 174 11.13 7.52 6.77
CA HIS A 174 10.47 6.27 6.37
C HIS A 174 9.04 6.16 6.91
N ALA A 175 8.86 6.36 8.21
CA ALA A 175 7.54 6.33 8.87
C ALA A 175 6.57 7.43 8.35
N SER A 176 7.09 8.46 7.67
CA SER A 176 6.30 9.58 7.19
C SER A 176 5.76 9.38 5.75
N TRP A 177 6.35 8.48 4.96
CA TRP A 177 5.93 8.27 3.55
C TRP A 177 4.50 7.77 3.41
N ARG A 178 4.00 7.04 4.40
CA ARG A 178 2.66 6.45 4.41
C ARG A 178 1.64 7.30 5.18
N VAL A 179 2.02 8.49 5.66
CA VAL A 179 1.10 9.40 6.34
C VAL A 179 0.13 10.01 5.33
N ILE A 180 -1.15 9.69 5.47
CA ILE A 180 -2.22 10.19 4.61
C ILE A 180 -2.62 11.61 5.02
N PHE A 181 -3.06 11.77 6.27
CA PHE A 181 -3.52 13.04 6.84
C PHE A 181 -2.42 13.76 7.62
N SER A 182 -2.26 15.04 7.35
CA SER A 182 -1.44 15.95 8.14
C SER A 182 -2.08 16.25 9.50
N GLU A 183 -1.29 16.75 10.46
CA GLU A 183 -1.81 17.13 11.79
C GLU A 183 -2.93 18.18 11.74
N PRO A 184 -2.87 19.23 10.89
CA PRO A 184 -4.00 20.15 10.72
C PRO A 184 -5.26 19.48 10.18
N GLU A 185 -5.13 18.53 9.24
CA GLU A 185 -6.28 17.78 8.70
C GLU A 185 -6.88 16.86 9.77
N LYS A 186 -6.04 16.14 10.53
CA LYS A 186 -6.49 15.34 11.67
C LYS A 186 -7.26 16.19 12.68
N LYS A 187 -6.77 17.39 13.00
CA LYS A 187 -7.45 18.33 13.90
C LYS A 187 -8.80 18.81 13.37
N ALA A 188 -8.91 18.97 12.04
CA ALA A 188 -10.16 19.39 11.40
C ALA A 188 -11.19 18.25 11.29
N LEU A 189 -10.73 17.00 11.21
CA LEU A 189 -11.57 15.82 11.04
C LEU A 189 -12.01 15.19 12.36
N LEU A 190 -11.17 15.24 13.40
CA LEU A 190 -11.42 14.58 14.68
C LEU A 190 -12.15 15.50 15.66
N CYS A 191 -13.01 14.92 16.50
CA CYS A 191 -13.61 15.64 17.62
C CYS A 191 -12.52 16.19 18.56
N PRO A 192 -12.69 17.40 19.13
CA PRO A 192 -11.68 18.03 19.99
C PRO A 192 -11.19 17.14 21.14
N GLU A 193 -12.09 16.37 21.74
CA GLU A 193 -11.79 15.47 22.86
C GLU A 193 -10.83 14.36 22.41
N VAL A 194 -11.13 13.72 21.27
CA VAL A 194 -10.31 12.66 20.67
C VAL A 194 -8.94 13.21 20.27
N PHE A 195 -8.92 14.35 19.57
CA PHE A 195 -7.67 14.98 19.13
C PHE A 195 -6.78 15.38 20.31
N SER A 196 -7.36 15.93 21.38
CA SER A 196 -6.61 16.36 22.56
C SER A 196 -5.92 15.20 23.29
N GLY A 197 -6.56 14.03 23.36
CA GLY A 197 -5.97 12.83 23.95
C GLY A 197 -4.86 12.22 23.09
N TRP A 198 -5.03 12.26 21.77
CA TRP A 198 -4.09 11.66 20.82
C TRP A 198 -2.86 12.52 20.54
N SER A 199 -3.03 13.85 20.45
CA SER A 199 -1.96 14.82 20.17
C SER A 199 -0.86 14.90 21.23
N GLN A 200 -1.05 14.27 22.39
CA GLN A 200 -0.03 14.17 23.44
C GLN A 200 1.04 13.10 23.15
N ARG A 201 0.85 12.28 22.11
CA ARG A 201 1.77 11.19 21.75
C ARG A 201 2.31 11.41 20.34
N ASP A 202 3.55 11.03 20.12
CA ASP A 202 4.09 10.92 18.76
C ASP A 202 3.58 9.59 18.16
N PRO A 203 2.74 9.63 17.10
CA PRO A 203 2.23 8.42 16.48
C PRO A 203 3.32 7.55 15.85
N GLN A 204 4.50 8.14 15.58
CA GLN A 204 5.63 7.42 15.00
C GLN A 204 6.51 6.74 16.05
N ASP A 205 6.31 6.99 17.35
CA ASP A 205 7.23 6.49 18.40
C ASP A 205 7.31 4.96 18.42
N ASN A 206 6.22 4.25 18.12
CA ASN A 206 6.24 2.78 18.02
C ASN A 206 7.15 2.29 16.89
N PHE A 207 7.07 2.91 15.71
CA PHE A 207 7.95 2.60 14.56
C PHE A 207 9.41 2.92 14.90
N LEU A 208 9.66 4.10 15.50
CA LEU A 208 11.01 4.53 15.87
C LEU A 208 11.63 3.69 17.01
N LYS A 209 10.83 3.08 17.88
CA LYS A 209 11.33 2.10 18.86
C LYS A 209 11.90 0.87 18.16
N LEU A 210 11.18 0.33 17.18
CA LEU A 210 11.63 -0.83 16.41
C LEU A 210 12.90 -0.53 15.61
N ALA A 211 12.99 0.65 14.97
CA ALA A 211 14.22 1.06 14.29
C ALA A 211 15.43 1.12 15.24
N ARG A 212 15.23 1.58 16.49
CA ARG A 212 16.27 1.64 17.52
C ARG A 212 16.78 0.26 17.94
N GLU A 213 15.94 -0.79 17.92
CA GLU A 213 16.36 -2.16 18.23
C GLU A 213 17.42 -2.68 17.26
N VAL A 214 17.38 -2.21 16.01
CA VAL A 214 18.28 -2.61 14.92
C VAL A 214 19.11 -1.43 14.39
N GLN A 215 19.38 -0.43 15.23
CA GLN A 215 20.04 0.82 14.84
C GLN A 215 21.41 0.62 14.14
N GLU A 216 22.11 -0.47 14.49
CA GLU A 216 23.42 -0.83 13.95
C GLU A 216 23.35 -1.40 12.53
N CYS A 217 22.16 -1.81 12.07
CA CYS A 217 21.94 -2.33 10.74
C CYS A 217 21.92 -1.22 9.68
N HIS A 218 22.04 -1.61 8.41
CA HIS A 218 21.94 -0.69 7.30
C HIS A 218 20.55 -0.04 7.27
N TYR A 219 20.44 1.22 6.79
CA TYR A 219 19.18 1.98 6.83
C TYR A 219 18.00 1.23 6.20
N LEU A 220 18.26 0.48 5.12
CA LEU A 220 17.25 -0.33 4.44
C LEU A 220 16.77 -1.48 5.33
N ASP A 221 17.67 -2.16 6.04
CA ASP A 221 17.31 -3.26 6.94
C ASP A 221 16.46 -2.75 8.10
N ARG A 222 16.73 -1.54 8.61
CA ARG A 222 15.90 -0.92 9.65
C ARG A 222 14.51 -0.57 9.14
N ALA A 223 14.42 -0.02 7.93
CA ALA A 223 13.16 0.27 7.26
C ALA A 223 12.33 -1.00 7.04
N MET A 224 12.94 -2.04 6.47
CA MET A 224 12.30 -3.34 6.27
C MET A 224 11.92 -4.00 7.60
N TYR A 225 12.74 -3.88 8.65
CA TYR A 225 12.40 -4.40 9.98
C TYR A 225 11.17 -3.70 10.57
N MET A 226 11.06 -2.37 10.44
CA MET A 226 9.84 -1.64 10.81
C MET A 226 8.63 -2.17 10.02
N ASP A 227 8.72 -2.22 8.69
CA ASP A 227 7.61 -2.68 7.84
C ASP A 227 7.19 -4.13 8.16
N ILE A 228 8.13 -5.05 8.38
CA ILE A 228 7.83 -6.44 8.79
C ILE A 228 7.16 -6.53 10.16
N LYS A 229 7.51 -5.63 11.09
CA LYS A 229 7.02 -5.66 12.48
C LYS A 229 5.74 -4.88 12.70
N THR A 230 5.39 -3.97 11.81
CA THR A 230 4.16 -3.16 11.91
C THR A 230 3.32 -3.26 10.66
N TRP A 231 3.85 -2.89 9.49
CA TRP A 231 3.04 -2.76 8.26
C TRP A 231 2.49 -4.11 7.80
N LEU A 232 3.33 -5.15 7.83
CA LEU A 232 2.92 -6.49 7.47
C LEU A 232 1.81 -7.04 8.40
N PRO A 233 1.99 -7.12 9.73
CA PRO A 233 0.96 -7.68 10.61
C PRO A 233 -0.25 -6.77 10.83
N ASP A 234 -0.06 -5.45 10.89
CA ASP A 234 -1.12 -4.51 11.29
C ASP A 234 -1.89 -3.91 10.10
N ASP A 235 -1.42 -4.11 8.87
CA ASP A 235 -2.10 -3.64 7.65
C ASP A 235 -2.23 -4.78 6.63
N ILE A 236 -1.12 -5.28 6.11
CA ILE A 236 -1.17 -6.19 4.95
C ILE A 236 -1.81 -7.54 5.26
N LEU A 237 -1.50 -8.15 6.40
CA LEU A 237 -2.06 -9.47 6.78
C LEU A 237 -3.43 -9.36 7.47
N ALA A 238 -3.84 -8.19 7.94
CA ALA A 238 -5.13 -8.00 8.61
C ALA A 238 -6.33 -8.23 7.67
N LYS A 239 -6.12 -8.11 6.36
CA LYS A 239 -7.16 -8.25 5.32
C LYS A 239 -7.17 -9.60 4.58
N VAL A 240 -6.28 -10.53 4.91
CA VAL A 240 -6.03 -11.79 4.16
C VAL A 240 -6.63 -13.01 4.84
#